data_AF-A0A932R1Z7-F1
#
_entry.id   AF-A0A932R1Z7-F1
#
_cell.length_a   1.000
_cell.length_b   1.000
_cell.length_c   1.000
_cell.angle_alpha   90.00
_cell.angle_beta   90.00
_cell.angle_gamma   90.00
#
_symmetry.space_group_name_H-M   'P 1'
#
loop_
_entity.id
_entity.type
_entity.pdbx_description
1 polymer ?
#
loop_
_entity_poly.entity_id
_entity_poly.type
_entity_poly.pdbx_seq_one_letter_code
_entity_poly.pdbx_strand_id
1 'polypeptide(L)'
;MAIGLKTVGRPPILIAGSVKEVVDLKGEYAPSIMNRAIALDDGLIGSILAQSVMSWNGKNPSLALDPNGNFQGTDLDLFSFLTPLANRRAVIEIPRYRNRRKIIHKESERKIGTSQFGTVTGLISNKDVMSFSVRLWDMSIAKTDENGVETLGANRNYMIVDCDSHWYDGWDKIIFKPSAPENDFLTNKGLWTGNTVYFKYYVHPNRWQSIFGAQHLLKLLLVERLDDEAKFYKNEVKRLEALKIFLPTGAKPAYEAPTSEGATEKIQVNSIEFELDRPDLSGKHKPVENTEAGLRYAYERQKYLTYTVKPQVRFAIRANEAAYFQFGQGKIASWMEGRQWVEGYKLPKGRIEWNAMRLSPEMMLRYRIKTSTQTVSAE
;
A
#
# COMPACT_ATOMS: atom_id res chain seq x y z
N MET A 1 10.27 17.51 10.69
CA MET A 1 10.09 18.45 9.57
C MET A 1 8.95 17.91 8.71
N ALA A 2 7.77 18.51 8.75
CA ALA A 2 6.60 18.04 8.00
C ALA A 2 6.71 18.53 6.55
N ILE A 3 6.90 17.60 5.60
CA ILE A 3 6.91 17.92 4.18
C ILE A 3 5.44 18.07 3.76
N GLY A 4 4.96 19.31 3.72
CA GLY A 4 3.67 19.64 3.11
C GLY A 4 3.76 19.41 1.60
N LEU A 5 3.14 18.34 1.12
CA LEU A 5 2.95 18.11 -0.32
C LEU A 5 2.06 19.22 -0.89
N LYS A 6 2.66 20.22 -1.53
CA LYS A 6 1.92 21.19 -2.37
C LYS A 6 1.54 20.49 -3.68
N THR A 7 0.32 19.98 -3.77
CA THR A 7 -0.21 19.44 -5.03
C THR A 7 -0.92 20.56 -5.80
N VAL A 8 -0.24 21.11 -6.81
CA VAL A 8 -0.84 22.00 -7.82
C VAL A 8 -1.77 21.17 -8.71
N GLY A 9 -2.96 21.71 -9.00
CA GLY A 9 -3.99 21.05 -9.81
C GLY A 9 -3.43 20.51 -11.12
N ARG A 10 -3.74 19.25 -11.44
CA ARG A 10 -3.19 18.59 -12.63
C ARG A 10 -3.92 19.00 -13.90
N PRO A 11 -3.20 19.38 -14.97
CA PRO A 11 -3.79 19.45 -16.30
C PRO A 11 -4.23 18.05 -16.78
N PRO A 12 -5.18 17.96 -17.74
CA PRO A 12 -5.68 16.69 -18.23
C PRO A 12 -4.55 15.88 -18.86
N ILE A 13 -4.22 14.75 -18.23
CA ILE A 13 -3.24 13.81 -18.77
C ILE A 13 -3.89 13.12 -19.97
N LEU A 14 -3.28 13.21 -21.16
CA LEU A 14 -3.58 12.30 -22.26
C LEU A 14 -3.20 10.89 -21.80
N ILE A 15 -4.17 10.13 -21.28
CA ILE A 15 -3.95 8.86 -20.57
C ILE A 15 -3.10 7.90 -21.41
N ALA A 16 -3.43 7.74 -22.69
CA ALA A 16 -2.69 6.89 -23.61
C ALA A 16 -1.24 7.39 -23.88
N GLY A 17 -1.04 8.71 -23.99
CA GLY A 17 0.29 9.31 -24.17
C GLY A 17 1.20 9.04 -22.99
N SER A 18 0.69 9.19 -21.77
CA SER A 18 1.44 8.90 -20.54
C SER A 18 1.80 7.41 -20.40
N VAL A 19 0.93 6.50 -20.86
CA VAL A 19 1.24 5.06 -20.87
C VAL A 19 2.39 4.80 -21.84
N LYS A 20 2.33 5.39 -23.04
CA LYS A 20 3.37 5.26 -24.06
C LYS A 20 4.74 5.72 -23.54
N GLU A 21 4.80 6.85 -22.85
CA GLU A 21 6.05 7.33 -22.23
C GLU A 21 6.65 6.32 -21.28
N VAL A 22 5.84 5.69 -20.42
CA VAL A 22 6.34 4.70 -19.46
C VAL A 22 6.82 3.43 -20.17
N VAL A 23 6.08 2.92 -21.15
CA VAL A 23 6.41 1.65 -21.83
C VAL A 23 7.56 1.77 -22.82
N ASP A 24 7.81 2.99 -23.33
CA ASP A 24 8.98 3.32 -24.15
C ASP A 24 10.19 3.73 -23.29
N LEU A 25 10.07 3.70 -21.95
CA LEU A 25 11.08 4.20 -21.01
C LEU A 25 11.53 5.63 -21.34
N LYS A 26 10.57 6.52 -21.55
CA LYS A 26 10.74 7.96 -21.80
C LYS A 26 10.16 8.77 -20.64
N GLY A 27 10.33 10.10 -20.74
CA GLY A 27 9.92 11.04 -19.70
C GLY A 27 10.89 11.05 -18.52
N GLU A 28 10.46 11.68 -17.42
CA GLU A 28 11.33 11.87 -16.25
C GLU A 28 11.39 10.63 -15.35
N TYR A 29 10.24 9.98 -15.11
CA TYR A 29 10.11 8.98 -14.05
C TYR A 29 10.62 7.60 -14.43
N ALA A 30 10.23 7.06 -15.60
CA ALA A 30 10.58 5.70 -15.98
C ALA A 30 12.11 5.51 -16.14
N PRO A 31 12.85 6.38 -16.85
CA PRO A 31 14.32 6.29 -16.91
C PRO A 31 14.99 6.39 -15.55
N SER A 32 14.50 7.29 -14.69
CA SER A 32 15.04 7.50 -13.34
C SER A 32 14.88 6.25 -12.47
N ILE A 33 13.73 5.59 -12.54
CA ILE A 33 13.50 4.31 -11.83
C ILE A 33 14.40 3.22 -12.41
N MET A 34 14.59 3.17 -13.73
CA MET A 34 15.33 2.09 -14.38
C MET A 34 16.87 2.21 -14.26
N ASN A 35 17.40 3.35 -13.81
CA ASN A 35 18.84 3.59 -13.70
C ASN A 35 19.32 3.52 -12.24
N ARG A 36 20.19 2.56 -11.92
CA ARG A 36 20.79 2.39 -10.57
C ARG A 36 21.74 3.52 -10.16
N ALA A 37 22.24 4.31 -11.10
CA ALA A 37 23.06 5.48 -10.78
C ALA A 37 22.23 6.62 -10.16
N ILE A 38 20.90 6.59 -10.32
CA ILE A 38 19.97 7.55 -9.73
C ILE A 38 19.41 6.94 -8.45
N ALA A 39 19.59 7.63 -7.33
CA ALA A 39 19.07 7.22 -6.04
C ALA A 39 17.55 7.46 -5.97
N LEU A 40 16.80 6.53 -5.36
CA LEU A 40 15.36 6.70 -5.16
C LEU A 40 15.05 7.67 -4.00
N ASP A 41 15.27 8.97 -4.17
CA ASP A 41 14.96 9.94 -3.11
C ASP A 41 13.45 10.13 -2.84
N ASP A 42 13.13 10.81 -1.74
CA ASP A 42 11.75 11.05 -1.31
C ASP A 42 10.97 11.95 -2.28
N GLY A 43 11.66 12.80 -3.05
CA GLY A 43 11.06 13.66 -4.06
C GLY A 43 10.56 12.84 -5.24
N LEU A 44 11.40 11.96 -5.78
CA LEU A 44 11.05 11.05 -6.87
C LEU A 44 9.91 10.11 -6.45
N ILE A 45 10.06 9.45 -5.28
CA ILE A 45 9.04 8.55 -4.72
C ILE A 45 7.73 9.31 -4.49
N GLY A 46 7.80 10.48 -3.86
CA GLY A 46 6.65 11.33 -3.56
C GLY A 46 5.90 11.75 -4.81
N SER A 47 6.61 12.14 -5.87
CA SER A 47 6.03 12.50 -7.17
C SER A 47 5.32 11.33 -7.84
N ILE A 48 5.89 10.12 -7.79
CA ILE A 48 5.26 8.90 -8.33
C ILE A 48 4.02 8.50 -7.50
N LEU A 49 4.09 8.61 -6.17
CA LEU A 49 2.95 8.32 -5.30
C LEU A 49 1.83 9.35 -5.45
N ALA A 50 2.17 10.64 -5.56
CA ALA A 50 1.24 11.72 -5.88
C ALA A 50 0.62 11.56 -7.27
N GLN A 51 1.21 10.72 -8.14
CA GLN A 51 0.54 10.31 -9.35
C GLN A 51 -0.74 9.53 -9.12
N SER A 52 -0.79 8.70 -8.10
CA SER A 52 -1.93 7.84 -7.82
C SER A 52 -3.26 8.58 -7.61
N VAL A 53 -4.35 8.00 -8.13
CA VAL A 53 -5.74 8.38 -7.79
C VAL A 53 -6.14 7.91 -6.37
N MET A 54 -5.17 7.75 -5.47
CA MET A 54 -5.35 7.32 -4.08
C MET A 54 -5.41 8.56 -3.18
N SER A 55 -6.34 9.45 -3.50
CA SER A 55 -6.60 10.68 -2.77
C SER A 55 -8.04 11.11 -3.02
N TRP A 56 -8.63 11.82 -2.05
CA TRP A 56 -9.91 12.50 -2.23
C TRP A 56 -9.77 13.80 -3.03
N ASN A 57 -8.57 14.40 -3.09
CA ASN A 57 -8.29 15.60 -3.87
C ASN A 57 -8.52 15.37 -5.36
N GLY A 58 -9.25 16.29 -6.01
CA GLY A 58 -9.57 16.22 -7.44
C GLY A 58 -10.67 15.21 -7.80
N LYS A 59 -11.24 14.51 -6.82
CA LYS A 59 -12.43 13.67 -7.03
C LYS A 59 -13.71 14.50 -6.90
N ASN A 60 -14.76 14.06 -7.58
CA ASN A 60 -16.10 14.61 -7.44
C ASN A 60 -17.10 13.55 -6.95
N PRO A 61 -16.90 12.99 -5.74
CA PRO A 61 -17.82 12.00 -5.21
C PRO A 61 -19.19 12.61 -4.86
N SER A 62 -20.21 11.76 -4.84
CA SER A 62 -21.57 12.04 -4.41
C SER A 62 -22.07 11.00 -3.40
N LEU A 63 -23.24 11.27 -2.83
CA LEU A 63 -23.99 10.27 -2.08
C LEU A 63 -24.38 9.12 -3.00
N ALA A 64 -24.24 7.88 -2.52
CA ALA A 64 -24.75 6.71 -3.20
C ALA A 64 -26.12 6.37 -2.61
N LEU A 65 -27.14 6.34 -3.46
CA LEU A 65 -28.51 6.00 -3.10
C LEU A 65 -28.90 4.67 -3.76
N ASP A 66 -29.75 3.89 -3.09
CA ASP A 66 -30.40 2.72 -3.71
C ASP A 66 -31.56 3.16 -4.64
N PRO A 67 -32.22 2.25 -5.38
CA PRO A 67 -33.36 2.61 -6.24
C PRO A 67 -34.55 3.24 -5.51
N ASN A 68 -34.64 3.06 -4.18
CA ASN A 68 -35.68 3.64 -3.34
C ASN A 68 -35.26 4.99 -2.73
N GLY A 69 -34.06 5.48 -3.04
CA GLY A 69 -33.51 6.73 -2.51
C GLY A 69 -32.86 6.60 -1.12
N ASN A 70 -32.68 5.38 -0.59
CA ASN A 70 -32.03 5.19 0.71
C ASN A 70 -30.52 5.37 0.59
N PHE A 71 -29.93 6.05 1.58
CA PHE A 71 -28.49 6.28 1.64
C PHE A 71 -27.69 4.98 1.85
N GLN A 72 -26.67 4.77 1.04
CA GLN A 72 -25.79 3.58 1.04
C GLN A 72 -24.32 3.94 1.33
N GLY A 73 -24.04 5.15 1.82
CA GLY A 73 -22.67 5.69 1.91
C GLY A 73 -22.32 6.59 0.72
N THR A 74 -21.05 6.99 0.64
CA THR A 74 -20.51 7.79 -0.46
C THR A 74 -19.91 6.90 -1.54
N ASP A 75 -19.84 7.41 -2.77
CA ASP A 75 -19.09 6.77 -3.87
C ASP A 75 -17.57 7.05 -3.80
N LEU A 76 -17.12 7.88 -2.85
CA LEU A 76 -15.71 7.97 -2.49
C LEU A 76 -15.27 6.61 -1.93
N ASP A 77 -14.20 6.03 -2.46
CA ASP A 77 -13.69 4.78 -1.91
C ASP A 77 -12.83 4.98 -0.66
N LEU A 78 -12.99 4.06 0.31
CA LEU A 78 -12.26 4.06 1.58
C LEU A 78 -10.75 4.19 1.39
N PHE A 79 -10.16 3.47 0.43
CA PHE A 79 -8.71 3.47 0.22
C PHE A 79 -8.17 4.82 -0.27
N SER A 80 -8.92 5.52 -1.12
CA SER A 80 -8.60 6.90 -1.52
C SER A 80 -8.69 7.89 -0.37
N PHE A 81 -9.58 7.62 0.58
CA PHE A 81 -9.73 8.44 1.77
C PHE A 81 -8.63 8.15 2.80
N LEU A 82 -8.31 6.88 3.05
CA LEU A 82 -7.29 6.46 4.02
C LEU A 82 -5.88 6.90 3.66
N THR A 83 -5.55 7.01 2.37
CA THR A 83 -4.18 7.31 1.94
C THR A 83 -3.72 8.72 2.38
N PRO A 84 -4.46 9.81 2.11
CA PRO A 84 -4.15 11.13 2.68
C PRO A 84 -4.13 11.17 4.21
N LEU A 85 -5.07 10.45 4.85
CA LEU A 85 -5.12 10.33 6.32
C LEU A 85 -3.83 9.70 6.87
N ALA A 86 -3.34 8.63 6.26
CA ALA A 86 -2.08 8.00 6.63
C ALA A 86 -0.88 8.92 6.42
N ASN A 87 -0.83 9.64 5.29
CA ASN A 87 0.26 10.57 4.98
C ASN A 87 0.38 11.69 6.02
N ARG A 88 -0.75 12.22 6.49
CA ARG A 88 -0.76 13.27 7.52
C ARG A 88 -0.82 12.74 8.96
N ARG A 89 -0.75 11.42 9.15
CA ARG A 89 -0.89 10.77 10.46
C ARG A 89 -2.16 11.20 11.20
N ALA A 90 -3.29 11.13 10.52
CA ALA A 90 -4.60 11.46 11.08
C ALA A 90 -4.94 10.55 12.26
N VAL A 91 -5.63 11.11 13.26
CA VAL A 91 -6.28 10.31 14.31
C VAL A 91 -7.63 9.86 13.80
N ILE A 92 -7.84 8.55 13.79
CA ILE A 92 -9.13 7.92 13.45
C ILE A 92 -9.64 7.12 14.64
N GLU A 93 -10.94 6.88 14.66
CA GLU A 93 -11.61 5.93 15.54
C GLU A 93 -12.37 4.89 14.71
N ILE A 94 -12.25 3.63 15.15
CA ILE A 94 -12.98 2.46 14.66
C ILE A 94 -13.88 1.99 15.81
N PRO A 95 -15.18 2.34 15.81
CA PRO A 95 -16.04 2.14 16.97
C PRO A 95 -16.36 0.66 17.27
N ARG A 96 -16.41 -0.16 16.23
CA ARG A 96 -16.69 -1.59 16.32
C ARG A 96 -15.74 -2.30 15.37
N TYR A 97 -15.06 -3.33 15.85
CA TYR A 97 -14.18 -4.12 15.03
C TYR A 97 -14.02 -5.50 15.64
N ARG A 98 -14.24 -6.54 14.82
CA ARG A 98 -14.03 -7.94 15.20
C ARG A 98 -12.92 -8.51 14.33
N ASN A 99 -11.85 -8.94 15.00
CA ASN A 99 -10.72 -9.61 14.34
C ASN A 99 -11.09 -11.05 14.00
N ARG A 100 -10.84 -11.51 12.76
CA ARG A 100 -10.85 -12.95 12.40
C ARG A 100 -9.46 -13.59 12.45
N ARG A 101 -8.41 -12.80 12.68
CA ARG A 101 -7.08 -13.32 13.00
C ARG A 101 -6.85 -13.14 14.49
N LYS A 102 -6.13 -14.08 15.11
CA LYS A 102 -5.78 -14.00 16.52
C LYS A 102 -5.24 -12.63 16.87
N ILE A 103 -5.75 -12.06 17.96
CA ILE A 103 -5.20 -10.82 18.49
C ILE A 103 -3.83 -11.17 19.07
N ILE A 104 -2.80 -10.46 18.64
CA ILE A 104 -1.46 -10.59 19.20
C ILE A 104 -1.35 -9.54 20.30
N HIS A 105 -1.16 -9.99 21.54
CA HIS A 105 -0.89 -9.15 22.70
C HIS A 105 0.43 -9.59 23.32
N LYS A 106 1.14 -8.64 23.93
CA LYS A 106 2.20 -8.95 24.89
C LYS A 106 1.59 -9.07 26.28
N GLU A 107 2.20 -9.86 27.17
CA GLU A 107 1.71 -10.03 28.55
C GLU A 107 1.59 -8.70 29.31
N SER A 108 2.44 -7.72 28.98
CA SER A 108 2.40 -6.37 29.56
C SER A 108 1.34 -5.43 28.94
N GLU A 109 0.51 -5.91 28.01
CA GLU A 109 -0.45 -5.10 27.27
C GLU A 109 -1.91 -5.45 27.64
N ARG A 110 -2.72 -4.43 27.94
CA ARG A 110 -4.17 -4.57 28.12
C ARG A 110 -4.95 -3.60 27.26
N LYS A 111 -6.12 -4.03 26.75
CA LYS A 111 -7.04 -3.16 26.02
C LYS A 111 -7.98 -2.43 26.98
N ILE A 112 -8.15 -1.14 26.77
CA ILE A 112 -9.06 -0.26 27.49
C ILE A 112 -10.25 0.07 26.59
N GLY A 113 -11.45 -0.28 27.03
CA GLY A 113 -12.68 0.00 26.30
C GLY A 113 -12.90 -0.87 25.06
N THR A 114 -13.94 -0.53 24.29
CA THR A 114 -14.38 -1.30 23.11
C THR A 114 -13.89 -0.71 21.79
N SER A 115 -13.94 0.62 21.60
CA SER A 115 -13.40 1.30 20.41
C SER A 115 -11.88 1.15 20.30
N GLN A 116 -11.36 1.29 19.08
CA GLN A 116 -9.93 1.47 18.84
C GLN A 116 -9.73 2.82 18.18
N PHE A 117 -8.75 3.57 18.67
CA PHE A 117 -8.52 4.91 18.17
C PHE A 117 -7.04 5.25 18.27
N GLY A 118 -6.58 6.06 17.34
CA GLY A 118 -5.18 6.39 17.31
C GLY A 118 -4.72 6.97 16.01
N THR A 119 -3.43 7.25 15.97
CA THR A 119 -2.78 7.83 14.80
C THR A 119 -2.60 6.75 13.74
N VAL A 120 -3.01 7.01 12.50
CA VAL A 120 -2.68 6.14 11.36
C VAL A 120 -1.18 6.22 11.09
N THR A 121 -0.46 5.12 11.35
CA THR A 121 0.99 5.03 11.16
C THR A 121 1.38 4.25 9.90
N GLY A 122 0.43 3.58 9.25
CA GLY A 122 0.68 2.93 7.96
C GLY A 122 -0.55 2.29 7.34
N LEU A 123 -0.44 2.01 6.05
CA LEU A 123 -1.38 1.18 5.29
C LEU A 123 -0.62 -0.04 4.79
N ILE A 124 -1.21 -1.21 4.95
CA ILE A 124 -0.57 -2.49 4.72
C ILE A 124 -1.44 -3.27 3.75
N SER A 125 -0.80 -3.84 2.72
CA SER A 125 -1.42 -4.80 1.82
C SER A 125 -0.60 -6.09 1.84
N ASN A 126 -1.27 -7.24 1.85
CA ASN A 126 -0.61 -8.52 1.72
C ASN A 126 -0.10 -8.72 0.27
N LYS A 127 1.07 -9.35 0.12
CA LYS A 127 1.68 -9.64 -1.20
C LYS A 127 0.96 -10.77 -1.92
N ASP A 128 0.50 -11.78 -1.19
CA ASP A 128 0.06 -13.06 -1.74
C ASP A 128 -1.46 -13.15 -1.85
N VAL A 129 -2.19 -12.44 -0.99
CA VAL A 129 -3.67 -12.44 -0.95
C VAL A 129 -4.25 -11.02 -0.98
N MET A 130 -5.55 -10.88 -1.26
CA MET A 130 -6.22 -9.57 -1.32
C MET A 130 -6.65 -9.06 0.06
N SER A 131 -5.69 -9.04 1.00
CA SER A 131 -5.90 -8.53 2.34
C SER A 131 -5.24 -7.17 2.53
N PHE A 132 -5.95 -6.29 3.25
CA PHE A 132 -5.56 -4.91 3.53
C PHE A 132 -5.75 -4.61 5.00
N SER A 133 -4.90 -3.76 5.57
CA SER A 133 -4.98 -3.36 6.97
C SER A 133 -4.50 -1.92 7.14
N VAL A 134 -5.03 -1.23 8.14
CA VAL A 134 -4.42 -0.02 8.68
C VAL A 134 -3.50 -0.41 9.83
N ARG A 135 -2.40 0.32 10.02
CA ARG A 135 -1.64 0.31 11.27
C ARG A 135 -1.97 1.56 12.04
N LEU A 136 -2.36 1.39 13.30
CA LEU A 136 -2.57 2.49 14.24
C LEU A 136 -1.50 2.46 15.32
N TRP A 137 -1.04 3.64 15.73
CA TRP A 137 -0.58 3.84 17.10
C TRP A 137 -1.84 3.95 17.97
N ASP A 138 -2.28 2.79 18.45
CA ASP A 138 -3.55 2.62 19.13
C ASP A 138 -3.47 2.99 20.59
N MET A 139 -4.16 4.08 20.94
CA MET A 139 -4.22 4.66 22.28
C MET A 139 -5.16 3.90 23.21
N SER A 140 -5.93 2.94 22.71
CA SER A 140 -6.75 2.05 23.54
C SER A 140 -5.93 0.93 24.22
N ILE A 141 -4.63 0.81 23.91
CA ILE A 141 -3.75 -0.20 24.53
C ILE A 141 -2.91 0.46 25.63
N ALA A 142 -3.03 -0.03 26.85
CA ALA A 142 -2.12 0.30 27.94
C ALA A 142 -0.98 -0.73 28.02
N LYS A 143 0.22 -0.24 28.31
CA LYS A 143 1.45 -1.01 28.50
C LYS A 143 1.98 -0.76 29.89
N THR A 144 2.29 -1.82 30.62
CA THR A 144 2.96 -1.72 31.93
C THR A 144 4.44 -2.02 31.75
N ASP A 145 5.31 -1.12 32.21
CA ASP A 145 6.75 -1.37 32.22
C ASP A 145 7.20 -2.21 33.43
N GLU A 146 8.49 -2.54 33.50
CA GLU A 146 9.08 -3.34 34.59
C GLU A 146 8.96 -2.67 35.97
N ASN A 147 8.74 -1.36 36.01
CA ASN A 147 8.56 -0.57 37.23
C ASN A 147 7.08 -0.40 37.61
N GLY A 148 6.15 -1.01 36.87
CA GLY A 148 4.72 -0.89 37.09
C GLY A 148 4.09 0.41 36.56
N VAL A 149 4.82 1.20 35.77
CA VAL A 149 4.30 2.45 35.18
C VAL A 149 3.50 2.13 33.92
N GLU A 150 2.25 2.57 33.89
CA GLU A 150 1.39 2.44 32.72
C GLU A 150 1.63 3.58 31.71
N THR A 151 1.82 3.20 30.44
CA THR A 151 1.84 4.12 29.30
C THR A 151 0.80 3.71 28.28
N LEU A 152 0.23 4.68 27.56
CA LEU A 152 -0.77 4.42 26.52
C LEU A 152 -0.13 4.40 25.13
N GLY A 153 -0.55 3.45 24.30
CA GLY A 153 -0.16 3.38 22.90
C GLY A 153 0.58 2.09 22.54
N ALA A 154 0.02 1.36 21.58
CA ALA A 154 0.72 0.26 20.93
C ALA A 154 0.50 0.28 19.41
N ASN A 155 1.50 -0.14 18.65
CA ASN A 155 1.28 -0.39 17.22
C ASN A 155 0.39 -1.62 17.07
N ARG A 156 -0.77 -1.44 16.43
CA ARG A 156 -1.72 -2.51 16.10
C ARG A 156 -2.10 -2.44 14.64
N ASN A 157 -2.26 -3.60 14.02
CA ASN A 157 -2.79 -3.71 12.66
C ASN A 157 -4.27 -4.11 12.74
N TYR A 158 -5.11 -3.36 12.05
CA TYR A 158 -6.54 -3.58 11.94
C TYR A 158 -6.86 -3.92 10.49
N MET A 159 -7.36 -5.13 10.24
CA MET A 159 -7.69 -5.59 8.90
C MET A 159 -8.91 -4.81 8.39
N ILE A 160 -8.78 -4.26 7.19
CA ILE A 160 -9.89 -3.62 6.48
C ILE A 160 -10.57 -4.66 5.60
N VAL A 161 -9.77 -5.48 4.92
CA VAL A 161 -10.23 -6.53 4.02
C VAL A 161 -9.47 -7.81 4.34
N ASP A 162 -10.19 -8.92 4.45
CA ASP A 162 -9.63 -10.23 4.77
C ASP A 162 -8.96 -10.88 3.55
N CYS A 163 -8.28 -12.00 3.78
CA CYS A 163 -7.60 -12.79 2.76
C CYS A 163 -8.52 -13.42 1.71
N ASP A 164 -9.81 -13.60 2.02
CA ASP A 164 -10.86 -13.99 1.07
C ASP A 164 -11.57 -12.80 0.41
N SER A 165 -11.03 -11.58 0.57
CA SER A 165 -11.58 -10.32 0.06
C SER A 165 -12.88 -9.85 0.74
N HIS A 166 -13.25 -10.44 1.89
CA HIS A 166 -14.36 -9.94 2.70
C HIS A 166 -14.03 -8.59 3.34
N TRP A 167 -14.92 -7.60 3.22
CA TRP A 167 -14.77 -6.29 3.84
C TRP A 167 -15.26 -6.34 5.29
N TYR A 168 -14.40 -5.97 6.24
CA TYR A 168 -14.72 -6.08 7.67
C TYR A 168 -15.77 -5.06 8.13
N ASP A 169 -16.69 -5.53 8.97
CA ASP A 169 -17.63 -4.70 9.70
C ASP A 169 -16.92 -3.58 10.48
N GLY A 170 -17.48 -2.38 10.40
CA GLY A 170 -16.96 -1.18 11.06
C GLY A 170 -16.02 -0.35 10.19
N TRP A 171 -15.53 -0.89 9.06
CA TRP A 171 -14.76 -0.14 8.07
C TRP A 171 -15.61 0.55 7.00
N ASP A 172 -16.91 0.27 7.00
CA ASP A 172 -17.94 0.98 6.23
C ASP A 172 -18.07 2.44 6.66
N LYS A 173 -17.48 2.83 7.80
CA LYS A 173 -17.42 4.22 8.26
C LYS A 173 -16.10 4.56 8.94
N ILE A 174 -15.74 5.84 8.92
CA ILE A 174 -14.61 6.38 9.67
C ILE A 174 -15.06 7.60 10.46
N ILE A 175 -14.75 7.59 11.76
CA ILE A 175 -14.81 8.77 12.61
C ILE A 175 -13.39 9.34 12.70
N PHE A 176 -13.22 10.63 12.43
CA PHE A 176 -11.89 11.24 12.44
C PHE A 176 -11.93 12.73 12.71
N LYS A 177 -10.76 13.30 13.02
CA LYS A 177 -10.58 14.76 13.10
C LYS A 177 -10.15 15.30 11.72
N PRO A 178 -11.02 16.07 11.04
CA PRO A 178 -10.71 16.66 9.73
C PRO A 178 -9.70 17.81 9.86
N SER A 179 -8.88 17.97 8.82
CA SER A 179 -8.18 19.22 8.53
C SER A 179 -9.13 20.20 7.82
N ALA A 180 -8.75 21.48 7.73
CA ALA A 180 -9.59 22.48 7.03
C ALA A 180 -9.91 22.09 5.57
N PRO A 181 -8.94 21.66 4.72
CA PRO A 181 -9.24 21.23 3.36
C PRO A 181 -10.17 20.01 3.27
N GLU A 182 -10.05 19.07 4.21
CA GLU A 182 -10.94 17.90 4.28
C GLU A 182 -12.35 18.30 4.71
N ASN A 183 -12.46 19.19 5.69
CA ASN A 183 -13.73 19.71 6.16
C ASN A 183 -14.48 20.42 5.04
N ASP A 184 -13.79 21.27 4.28
CA ASP A 184 -14.36 22.00 3.15
C ASP A 184 -14.81 21.03 2.07
N PHE A 185 -13.97 20.06 1.71
CA PHE A 185 -14.30 19.03 0.72
C PHE A 185 -15.55 18.21 1.12
N LEU A 186 -15.59 17.71 2.36
CA LEU A 186 -16.66 16.85 2.85
C LEU A 186 -17.97 17.62 3.02
N THR A 187 -17.91 18.85 3.53
CA THR A 187 -19.09 19.71 3.74
C THR A 187 -19.68 20.17 2.42
N ASN A 188 -18.86 20.69 1.50
CA ASN A 188 -19.34 21.19 0.20
C ASN A 188 -19.97 20.10 -0.67
N LYS A 189 -19.60 18.83 -0.45
CA LYS A 189 -20.15 17.68 -1.17
C LYS A 189 -21.19 16.89 -0.36
N GLY A 190 -21.48 17.31 0.87
CA GLY A 190 -22.44 16.64 1.76
C GLY A 190 -22.07 15.19 2.10
N LEU A 191 -20.78 14.84 2.15
CA LEU A 191 -20.30 13.45 2.20
C LEU A 191 -20.24 12.84 3.61
N TRP A 192 -20.62 13.60 4.63
CA TRP A 192 -20.45 13.20 6.02
C TRP A 192 -21.53 13.79 6.91
N THR A 193 -21.68 13.19 8.09
CA THR A 193 -22.58 13.69 9.13
C THR A 193 -21.77 13.84 10.41
N GLY A 194 -21.69 15.07 10.91
CA GLY A 194 -20.80 15.41 12.04
C GLY A 194 -19.34 15.17 11.68
N ASN A 195 -18.74 14.14 12.29
CA ASN A 195 -17.34 13.74 12.08
C ASN A 195 -17.21 12.34 11.45
N THR A 196 -18.29 11.82 10.87
CA THR A 196 -18.36 10.45 10.34
C THR A 196 -18.59 10.43 8.83
N VAL A 197 -17.69 9.77 8.09
CA VAL A 197 -17.85 9.48 6.66
C VAL A 197 -18.29 8.03 6.51
N TYR A 198 -19.28 7.78 5.66
CA TYR A 198 -19.76 6.44 5.31
C TYR A 198 -19.35 6.09 3.89
N PHE A 199 -18.93 4.85 3.67
CA PHE A 199 -18.39 4.36 2.40
C PHE A 199 -19.28 3.26 1.85
N LYS A 200 -19.57 3.31 0.55
CA LYS A 200 -20.22 2.18 -0.13
C LYS A 200 -19.22 1.12 -0.58
N TYR A 201 -17.97 1.53 -0.80
CA TYR A 201 -16.93 0.68 -1.36
C TYR A 201 -15.61 0.89 -0.61
N TYR A 202 -14.92 -0.20 -0.26
CA TYR A 202 -13.53 -0.08 0.15
C TYR A 202 -12.62 0.30 -1.04
N VAL A 203 -13.01 -0.14 -2.25
CA VAL A 203 -12.37 0.19 -3.53
C VAL A 203 -13.43 0.44 -4.61
N HIS A 204 -13.37 1.59 -5.28
CA HIS A 204 -14.40 1.97 -6.25
C HIS A 204 -14.40 1.05 -7.48
N PRO A 205 -15.57 0.61 -8.01
CA PRO A 205 -15.65 -0.28 -9.16
C PRO A 205 -14.86 0.21 -10.38
N ASN A 206 -15.00 1.49 -10.76
CA ASN A 206 -14.29 2.05 -11.93
C ASN A 206 -12.76 2.04 -11.81
N ARG A 207 -12.19 1.77 -10.63
CA ARG A 207 -10.74 1.71 -10.45
C ARG A 207 -10.08 0.56 -11.21
N TRP A 208 -10.83 -0.48 -11.62
CA TRP A 208 -10.26 -1.62 -12.37
C TRP A 208 -9.41 -1.20 -13.57
N GLN A 209 -9.80 -0.12 -14.27
CA GLN A 209 -9.06 0.39 -15.44
C GLN A 209 -7.67 0.93 -15.08
N SER A 210 -7.43 1.24 -13.81
CA SER A 210 -6.18 1.83 -13.34
C SER A 210 -4.98 0.89 -13.49
N ILE A 211 -5.19 -0.43 -13.61
CA ILE A 211 -4.09 -1.39 -13.84
C ILE A 211 -3.38 -1.15 -15.18
N PHE A 212 -4.06 -0.53 -16.15
CA PHE A 212 -3.50 -0.22 -17.47
C PHE A 212 -2.77 1.13 -17.50
N GLY A 213 -3.02 2.00 -16.51
CA GLY A 213 -2.54 3.37 -16.51
C GLY A 213 -1.04 3.48 -16.23
N ALA A 214 -0.42 4.53 -16.76
CA ALA A 214 1.00 4.86 -16.57
C ALA A 214 1.43 4.81 -15.10
N GLN A 215 0.55 5.30 -14.23
CA GLN A 215 0.77 5.37 -12.78
C GLN A 215 0.83 4.01 -12.09
N HIS A 216 0.19 2.97 -12.65
CA HIS A 216 0.29 1.63 -12.10
C HIS A 216 1.57 0.96 -12.59
N LEU A 217 1.87 1.09 -13.89
CA LEU A 217 3.11 0.60 -14.50
C LEU A 217 4.35 1.19 -13.81
N LEU A 218 4.40 2.50 -13.61
CA LEU A 218 5.49 3.17 -12.87
C LEU A 218 5.66 2.62 -11.46
N LYS A 219 4.56 2.30 -10.75
CA LYS A 219 4.64 1.74 -9.41
C LYS A 219 5.15 0.30 -9.42
N LEU A 220 4.78 -0.51 -10.42
CA LEU A 220 5.36 -1.85 -10.61
C LEU A 220 6.88 -1.75 -10.85
N LEU A 221 7.33 -0.83 -11.73
CA LEU A 221 8.75 -0.56 -11.93
C LEU A 221 9.45 -0.12 -10.63
N LEU A 222 8.80 0.77 -9.86
CA LEU A 222 9.32 1.32 -8.61
C LEU A 222 9.45 0.25 -7.52
N VAL A 223 8.47 -0.64 -7.34
CA VAL A 223 8.56 -1.72 -6.33
C VAL A 223 9.77 -2.61 -6.57
N GLU A 224 9.99 -2.98 -7.82
CA GLU A 224 11.16 -3.80 -8.17
C GLU A 224 12.48 -3.04 -7.97
N ARG A 225 12.52 -1.74 -8.32
CA ARG A 225 13.70 -0.90 -8.09
C ARG A 225 13.98 -0.69 -6.60
N LEU A 226 12.94 -0.58 -5.77
CA LEU A 226 13.03 -0.53 -4.31
C LEU A 226 13.62 -1.83 -3.75
N ASP A 227 13.23 -2.98 -4.31
CA ASP A 227 13.78 -4.28 -3.92
C ASP A 227 15.26 -4.43 -4.30
N ASP A 228 15.64 -3.98 -5.50
CA ASP A 228 17.04 -3.93 -5.94
C ASP A 228 17.89 -3.01 -5.04
N GLU A 229 17.42 -1.79 -4.71
CA GLU A 229 18.16 -0.86 -3.84
C GLU A 229 18.26 -1.35 -2.39
N ALA A 230 17.16 -1.87 -1.83
CA ALA A 230 17.16 -2.39 -0.47
C ALA A 230 18.11 -3.58 -0.34
N LYS A 231 18.17 -4.46 -1.36
CA LYS A 231 19.14 -5.56 -1.44
C LYS A 231 20.57 -5.05 -1.54
N PHE A 232 20.82 -3.99 -2.32
CA PHE A 232 22.12 -3.36 -2.40
C PHE A 232 22.58 -2.83 -1.03
N TYR A 233 21.78 -2.03 -0.34
CA TYR A 233 22.16 -1.50 0.99
C TYR A 233 22.30 -2.61 2.04
N LYS A 234 21.49 -3.67 1.96
CA LYS A 234 21.68 -4.86 2.80
C LYS A 234 23.05 -5.51 2.57
N ASN A 235 23.54 -5.54 1.33
CA ASN A 235 24.86 -6.07 1.02
C ASN A 235 25.97 -5.11 1.47
N GLU A 236 25.76 -3.79 1.39
CA GLU A 236 26.70 -2.80 1.93
C GLU A 236 26.86 -2.93 3.46
N VAL A 237 25.77 -3.17 4.19
CA VAL A 237 25.83 -3.47 5.64
C VAL A 237 26.74 -4.68 5.89
N LYS A 238 26.53 -5.78 5.16
CA LYS A 238 27.37 -6.99 5.30
C LYS A 238 28.83 -6.73 4.95
N ARG A 239 29.09 -5.95 3.90
CA ARG A 239 30.44 -5.59 3.45
C ARG A 239 31.18 -4.79 4.52
N LEU A 240 30.52 -3.80 5.13
CA LEU A 240 31.10 -2.96 6.19
C LEU A 240 31.28 -3.72 7.51
N GLU A 241 30.33 -4.57 7.89
CA GLU A 241 30.46 -5.47 9.05
C GLU A 241 31.68 -6.42 8.85
N ALA A 242 31.92 -6.91 7.63
CA ALA A 242 33.11 -7.71 7.31
C ALA A 242 34.43 -6.93 7.39
N LEU A 243 34.38 -5.60 7.24
CA LEU A 243 35.52 -4.69 7.47
C LEU A 243 35.68 -4.30 8.95
N LYS A 244 34.95 -4.96 9.87
CA LYS A 244 34.94 -4.68 11.31
C LYS A 244 34.41 -3.28 11.68
N ILE A 245 33.58 -2.70 10.82
CA ILE A 245 32.80 -1.50 11.13
C ILE A 245 31.45 -1.97 11.68
N PHE A 246 31.10 -1.56 12.90
CA PHE A 246 29.89 -2.01 13.58
C PHE A 246 28.95 -0.85 13.87
N LEU A 247 27.65 -1.15 13.94
CA LEU A 247 26.67 -0.19 14.44
C LEU A 247 26.85 0.01 15.95
N PRO A 248 26.53 1.18 16.49
CA PRO A 248 26.49 1.41 17.93
C PRO A 248 25.59 0.40 18.65
N THR A 249 25.97 0.04 19.89
CA THR A 249 25.14 -0.76 20.78
C THR A 249 23.75 -0.10 20.92
N GLY A 250 22.68 -0.90 20.75
CA GLY A 250 21.29 -0.41 20.80
C GLY A 250 20.71 0.10 19.48
N ALA A 251 21.50 0.21 18.40
CA ALA A 251 20.99 0.63 17.08
C ALA A 251 20.03 -0.41 16.46
N LYS A 252 20.15 -1.69 16.84
CA LYS A 252 19.21 -2.75 16.48
C LYS A 252 18.26 -2.95 17.67
N PRO A 253 16.94 -2.70 17.52
CA PRO A 253 16.00 -2.93 18.61
C PRO A 253 15.99 -4.41 18.99
N ALA A 254 15.83 -4.70 20.28
CA ALA A 254 15.67 -6.07 20.77
C ALA A 254 14.44 -6.71 20.11
N TYR A 255 14.59 -7.97 19.68
CA TYR A 255 13.48 -8.73 19.15
C TYR A 255 12.72 -9.36 20.31
N GLU A 256 11.45 -8.99 20.45
CA GLU A 256 10.51 -9.67 21.34
C GLU A 256 9.61 -10.57 20.49
N ALA A 257 9.61 -11.86 20.79
CA ALA A 257 8.75 -12.82 20.11
C ALA A 257 7.27 -12.54 20.45
N PRO A 258 6.38 -12.40 19.46
CA PRO A 258 4.96 -12.27 19.73
C PRO A 258 4.37 -13.60 20.22
N THR A 259 3.50 -13.54 21.23
CA THR A 259 2.66 -14.67 21.66
C THR A 259 1.32 -14.59 20.94
N SER A 260 0.78 -15.74 20.50
CA SER A 260 -0.52 -15.80 19.81
C SER A 260 -1.43 -16.85 20.43
N GLU A 261 -2.66 -16.48 20.79
CA GLU A 261 -3.62 -17.34 21.49
C GLU A 261 -4.81 -17.73 20.60
N GLY A 262 -5.42 -18.91 20.81
CA GLY A 262 -6.65 -19.39 20.13
C GLY A 262 -6.45 -20.61 19.21
N ALA A 263 -7.51 -21.14 18.62
CA ALA A 263 -7.41 -22.17 17.57
C ALA A 263 -7.20 -21.52 16.18
N THR A 264 -6.61 -22.27 15.24
CA THR A 264 -6.46 -21.81 13.85
C THR A 264 -6.88 -22.88 12.87
N GLU A 265 -7.42 -22.46 11.73
CA GLU A 265 -7.71 -23.34 10.60
C GLU A 265 -7.01 -22.87 9.32
N LYS A 266 -6.93 -23.75 8.32
CA LYS A 266 -6.38 -23.44 7.00
C LYS A 266 -7.51 -23.30 5.98
N ILE A 267 -7.52 -22.18 5.27
CA ILE A 267 -8.44 -21.93 4.16
C ILE A 267 -7.68 -21.77 2.85
N GLN A 268 -8.32 -22.10 1.74
CA GLN A 268 -7.83 -21.78 0.40
C GLN A 268 -8.49 -20.49 -0.07
N VAL A 269 -7.70 -19.52 -0.52
CA VAL A 269 -8.21 -18.26 -1.02
C VAL A 269 -7.64 -17.96 -2.39
N ASN A 270 -8.49 -17.43 -3.28
CA ASN A 270 -8.07 -16.96 -4.58
C ASN A 270 -7.57 -15.52 -4.46
N SER A 271 -6.51 -15.22 -5.21
CA SER A 271 -5.98 -13.88 -5.37
C SER A 271 -5.55 -13.67 -6.81
N ILE A 272 -5.28 -12.42 -7.16
CA ILE A 272 -4.66 -12.05 -8.42
C ILE A 272 -3.22 -11.60 -8.16
N GLU A 273 -2.36 -11.92 -9.11
CA GLU A 273 -0.97 -11.48 -9.15
C GLU A 273 -0.72 -10.82 -10.51
N PHE A 274 -0.15 -9.61 -10.48
CA PHE A 274 0.33 -8.91 -11.65
C PHE A 274 1.85 -8.87 -11.68
N GLU A 275 2.42 -9.02 -12.87
CA GLU A 275 3.84 -8.84 -13.14
C GLU A 275 4.02 -7.95 -14.38
N LEU A 276 5.05 -7.12 -14.37
CA LEU A 276 5.44 -6.31 -15.51
C LEU A 276 6.79 -6.80 -16.02
N ASP A 277 6.78 -7.44 -17.20
CA ASP A 277 8.01 -7.71 -17.93
C ASP A 277 8.58 -6.39 -18.42
N ARG A 278 9.90 -6.27 -18.29
CA ARG A 278 10.65 -5.05 -18.54
C ARG A 278 12.11 -5.36 -18.85
N PRO A 279 12.84 -4.43 -19.47
CA PRO A 279 14.29 -4.50 -19.57
C PRO A 279 14.97 -4.57 -18.20
N ASP A 280 16.22 -5.05 -18.19
CA ASP A 280 17.05 -5.04 -16.98
C ASP A 280 17.33 -3.60 -16.52
N LEU A 281 17.47 -3.44 -15.21
CA LEU A 281 17.92 -2.18 -14.61
C LEU A 281 19.34 -1.84 -15.12
N SER A 282 19.52 -0.61 -15.56
CA SER A 282 20.79 -0.09 -16.06
C SER A 282 21.63 0.56 -14.96
N GLY A 283 22.88 0.91 -15.26
CA GLY A 283 23.77 1.60 -14.33
C GLY A 283 24.24 0.75 -13.13
N LYS A 284 24.91 1.40 -12.18
CA LYS A 284 25.41 0.79 -10.94
C LYS A 284 25.07 1.67 -9.74
N HIS A 285 24.77 1.02 -8.62
CA HIS A 285 24.61 1.72 -7.34
C HIS A 285 25.94 2.35 -6.91
N LYS A 286 25.86 3.49 -6.25
CA LYS A 286 27.02 4.13 -5.63
C LYS A 286 27.31 3.47 -4.27
N PRO A 287 28.50 2.87 -4.06
CA PRO A 287 28.91 2.35 -2.75
C PRO A 287 28.86 3.41 -1.67
N VAL A 288 28.53 3.00 -0.44
CA VAL A 288 28.63 3.88 0.72
C VAL A 288 30.07 3.91 1.22
N GLU A 289 30.43 4.99 1.93
CA GLU A 289 31.77 5.16 2.48
C GLU A 289 32.10 4.07 3.52
N ASN A 290 33.39 3.74 3.65
CA ASN A 290 33.90 2.78 4.63
C ASN A 290 33.98 3.39 6.03
N THR A 291 32.86 3.88 6.54
CA THR A 291 32.76 4.58 7.81
C THR A 291 31.54 4.08 8.60
N GLU A 292 31.51 4.35 9.90
CA GLU A 292 30.32 4.09 10.73
C GLU A 292 29.09 4.86 10.20
N ALA A 293 29.29 6.08 9.71
CA ALA A 293 28.24 6.87 9.08
C ALA A 293 27.69 6.20 7.82
N GLY A 294 28.56 5.63 6.98
CA GLY A 294 28.17 4.84 5.81
C GLY A 294 27.36 3.59 6.19
N LEU A 295 27.79 2.89 7.25
CA LEU A 295 27.06 1.71 7.78
C LEU A 295 25.67 2.08 8.32
N ARG A 296 25.59 3.15 9.13
CA ARG A 296 24.32 3.66 9.66
C ARG A 296 23.38 4.06 8.53
N TYR A 297 23.89 4.80 7.55
CA TYR A 297 23.12 5.19 6.37
C TYR A 297 22.59 3.96 5.62
N ALA A 298 23.43 2.98 5.29
CA ALA A 298 23.00 1.77 4.60
C ALA A 298 21.95 0.99 5.40
N TYR A 299 22.12 0.86 6.71
CA TYR A 299 21.17 0.17 7.59
C TYR A 299 19.81 0.86 7.67
N GLU A 300 19.80 2.18 7.88
CA GLU A 300 18.56 2.97 7.95
C GLU A 300 17.86 2.97 6.59
N ARG A 301 18.63 3.14 5.52
CA ARG A 301 18.10 3.22 4.16
C ARG A 301 17.46 1.92 3.70
N GLN A 302 18.09 0.75 3.93
CA GLN A 302 17.43 -0.52 3.59
C GLN A 302 16.10 -0.69 4.33
N LYS A 303 16.00 -0.25 5.59
CA LYS A 303 14.79 -0.39 6.40
C LYS A 303 13.72 0.57 5.95
N TYR A 304 14.09 1.82 5.67
CA TYR A 304 13.17 2.81 5.14
C TYR A 304 12.55 2.36 3.81
N LEU A 305 13.37 1.90 2.86
CA LEU A 305 12.88 1.41 1.58
C LEU A 305 11.97 0.17 1.76
N THR A 306 12.38 -0.79 2.61
CA THR A 306 11.66 -2.06 2.80
C THR A 306 10.37 -1.92 3.59
N TYR A 307 10.38 -1.15 4.69
CA TYR A 307 9.32 -1.14 5.70
C TYR A 307 8.50 0.14 5.74
N THR A 308 8.94 1.20 5.04
CA THR A 308 8.21 2.47 4.98
C THR A 308 7.71 2.75 3.57
N VAL A 309 8.62 2.87 2.59
CA VAL A 309 8.26 3.26 1.22
C VAL A 309 7.52 2.14 0.49
N LYS A 310 8.13 0.95 0.42
CA LYS A 310 7.59 -0.17 -0.35
C LYS A 310 6.16 -0.57 0.05
N PRO A 311 5.79 -0.62 1.35
CA PRO A 311 4.40 -0.87 1.75
C PRO A 311 3.41 0.17 1.21
N GLN A 312 3.76 1.46 1.18
CA GLN A 312 2.90 2.51 0.63
C GLN A 312 2.67 2.34 -0.87
N VAL A 313 3.75 2.09 -1.63
CA VAL A 313 3.66 1.85 -3.08
C VAL A 313 2.84 0.59 -3.36
N ARG A 314 3.09 -0.49 -2.62
CA ARG A 314 2.34 -1.74 -2.74
C ARG A 314 0.88 -1.59 -2.40
N PHE A 315 0.52 -0.81 -1.37
CA PHE A 315 -0.88 -0.58 -1.04
C PHE A 315 -1.63 0.04 -2.22
N ALA A 316 -1.05 1.06 -2.86
CA ALA A 316 -1.64 1.69 -4.04
C ALA A 316 -1.74 0.75 -5.25
N ILE A 317 -0.74 -0.11 -5.47
CA ILE A 317 -0.78 -1.15 -6.51
C ILE A 317 -1.91 -2.14 -6.22
N ARG A 318 -1.91 -2.74 -5.02
CA ARG A 318 -2.86 -3.76 -4.61
C ARG A 318 -4.28 -3.24 -4.59
N ALA A 319 -4.52 -1.96 -4.27
CA ALA A 319 -5.83 -1.35 -4.41
C ALA A 319 -6.36 -1.40 -5.85
N ASN A 320 -5.51 -1.11 -6.85
CA ASN A 320 -5.91 -1.22 -8.26
C ASN A 320 -6.15 -2.69 -8.66
N GLU A 321 -5.29 -3.59 -8.21
CA GLU A 321 -5.42 -5.03 -8.49
C GLU A 321 -6.67 -5.64 -7.83
N ALA A 322 -7.03 -5.19 -6.62
CA ALA A 322 -8.27 -5.60 -5.95
C ALA A 322 -9.50 -5.14 -6.75
N ALA A 323 -9.51 -3.90 -7.24
CA ALA A 323 -10.58 -3.42 -8.11
C ALA A 323 -10.68 -4.23 -9.41
N TYR A 324 -9.54 -4.59 -10.01
CA TYR A 324 -9.53 -5.43 -11.20
C TYR A 324 -10.01 -6.85 -10.91
N PHE A 325 -9.56 -7.45 -9.80
CA PHE A 325 -10.00 -8.77 -9.38
C PHE A 325 -11.51 -8.83 -9.15
N GLN A 326 -12.09 -7.81 -8.51
CA GLN A 326 -13.52 -7.78 -8.20
C GLN A 326 -14.41 -7.36 -9.40
N PHE A 327 -13.95 -6.41 -10.22
CA PHE A 327 -14.84 -5.73 -11.18
C PHE A 327 -14.31 -5.73 -12.62
N GLY A 328 -13.04 -6.11 -12.83
CA GLY A 328 -12.30 -5.93 -14.07
C GLY A 328 -11.79 -7.19 -14.75
N GLN A 329 -11.89 -8.38 -14.12
CA GLN A 329 -11.26 -9.59 -14.63
C GLN A 329 -11.67 -9.88 -16.09
N GLY A 330 -10.67 -10.08 -16.95
CA GLY A 330 -10.84 -10.29 -18.40
C GLY A 330 -11.19 -9.03 -19.20
N LYS A 331 -11.51 -7.91 -18.56
CA LYS A 331 -11.84 -6.65 -19.23
C LYS A 331 -10.58 -5.92 -19.67
N ILE A 332 -10.75 -5.07 -20.67
CA ILE A 332 -9.74 -4.15 -21.18
C ILE A 332 -10.37 -2.76 -21.21
N ALA A 333 -9.65 -1.77 -20.71
CA ALA A 333 -10.15 -0.39 -20.72
C ALA A 333 -10.34 0.07 -22.17
N SER A 334 -11.43 0.81 -22.44
CA SER A 334 -11.79 1.20 -23.82
C SER A 334 -10.69 2.00 -24.53
N TRP A 335 -9.92 2.79 -23.79
CA TRP A 335 -8.82 3.60 -24.31
C TRP A 335 -7.53 2.80 -24.60
N MET A 336 -7.50 1.49 -24.33
CA MET A 336 -6.40 0.56 -24.68
C MET A 336 -6.66 -0.11 -26.03
N GLU A 337 -7.14 0.63 -27.02
CA GLU A 337 -7.55 0.13 -28.34
C GLU A 337 -6.49 -0.78 -28.98
N GLY A 338 -6.94 -1.88 -29.60
CA GLY A 338 -6.08 -2.84 -30.29
C GLY A 338 -5.26 -3.77 -29.39
N ARG A 339 -5.37 -3.65 -28.06
CA ARG A 339 -4.71 -4.56 -27.10
C ARG A 339 -5.67 -5.65 -26.64
N GLN A 340 -5.12 -6.83 -26.42
CA GLN A 340 -5.86 -8.00 -25.93
C GLN A 340 -5.07 -8.77 -24.88
N TRP A 341 -5.79 -9.48 -24.01
CA TRP A 341 -5.20 -10.52 -23.17
C TRP A 341 -4.97 -11.77 -23.99
N VAL A 342 -3.74 -12.25 -24.00
CA VAL A 342 -3.35 -13.56 -24.53
C VAL A 342 -3.32 -14.53 -23.36
N GLU A 343 -4.31 -15.42 -23.31
CA GLU A 343 -4.42 -16.44 -22.27
C GLU A 343 -3.40 -17.56 -22.48
N GLY A 344 -3.05 -18.27 -21.40
CA GLY A 344 -2.15 -19.42 -21.47
C GLY A 344 -0.68 -19.08 -21.77
N TYR A 345 -0.28 -17.81 -21.68
CA TYR A 345 1.11 -17.39 -21.90
C TYR A 345 2.05 -18.01 -20.85
N LYS A 346 3.16 -18.58 -21.29
CA LYS A 346 4.19 -19.18 -20.44
C LYS A 346 5.52 -18.47 -20.66
N LEU A 347 6.18 -18.09 -19.56
CA LEU A 347 7.56 -17.63 -19.61
C LEU A 347 8.50 -18.74 -20.12
N PRO A 348 9.64 -18.40 -20.73
CA PRO A 348 10.66 -19.39 -21.08
C PRO A 348 11.03 -20.24 -19.86
N LYS A 349 10.87 -21.57 -19.95
CA LYS A 349 11.08 -22.55 -18.86
C LYS A 349 10.09 -22.46 -17.67
N GLY A 350 9.07 -21.61 -17.75
CA GLY A 350 8.02 -21.49 -16.75
C GLY A 350 6.90 -22.51 -16.94
N ARG A 351 6.41 -23.09 -15.84
CA ARG A 351 5.20 -23.94 -15.82
C ARG A 351 3.91 -23.15 -15.57
N ILE A 352 4.05 -21.90 -15.11
CA ILE A 352 2.95 -21.04 -14.73
C ILE A 352 2.36 -20.40 -15.98
N GLU A 353 1.04 -20.50 -16.11
CA GLU A 353 0.25 -19.82 -17.13
C GLU A 353 -0.18 -18.43 -16.67
N TRP A 354 -0.14 -17.49 -17.62
CA TRP A 354 -0.47 -16.09 -17.42
C TRP A 354 -1.44 -15.63 -18.50
N ASN A 355 -2.22 -14.62 -18.17
CA ASN A 355 -2.86 -13.74 -19.13
C ASN A 355 -1.86 -12.62 -19.43
N ALA A 356 -1.47 -12.47 -20.68
CA ALA A 356 -0.42 -11.56 -21.09
C ALA A 356 -0.95 -10.48 -22.04
N MET A 357 -0.61 -9.23 -21.78
CA MET A 357 -0.88 -8.10 -22.67
C MET A 357 0.45 -7.44 -23.03
N ARG A 358 0.83 -7.53 -24.30
CA ARG A 358 2.00 -6.82 -24.81
C ARG A 358 1.73 -5.31 -24.78
N LEU A 359 2.63 -4.56 -24.16
CA LEU A 359 2.52 -3.11 -24.04
C LEU A 359 3.44 -2.36 -24.99
N SER A 360 4.63 -2.91 -25.23
CA SER A 360 5.64 -2.49 -26.21
C SER A 360 6.46 -3.74 -26.61
N PRO A 361 7.42 -3.66 -27.54
CA PRO A 361 8.30 -4.79 -27.84
C PRO A 361 9.06 -5.32 -26.61
N GLU A 362 9.36 -4.44 -25.65
CA GLU A 362 10.18 -4.73 -24.47
C GLU A 362 9.38 -4.88 -23.17
N MET A 363 8.09 -4.54 -23.18
CA MET A 363 7.24 -4.61 -21.99
C MET A 363 5.95 -5.39 -22.21
N MET A 364 5.60 -6.17 -21.20
CA MET A 364 4.37 -6.96 -21.17
C MET A 364 3.79 -6.95 -19.76
N LEU A 365 2.51 -6.60 -19.64
CA LEU A 365 1.78 -6.75 -18.39
C LEU A 365 1.19 -8.15 -18.36
N ARG A 366 1.43 -8.89 -17.28
CA ARG A 366 0.91 -10.23 -17.07
C ARG A 366 0.07 -10.28 -15.81
N TYR A 367 -0.99 -11.06 -15.80
CA TYR A 367 -1.68 -11.43 -14.57
C TYR A 367 -2.10 -12.89 -14.56
N ARG A 368 -2.24 -13.44 -13.35
CA ARG A 368 -2.85 -14.75 -13.14
C ARG A 368 -3.70 -14.75 -11.88
N ILE A 369 -4.70 -15.63 -11.86
CA ILE A 369 -5.38 -15.99 -10.62
C ILE A 369 -4.59 -17.12 -9.98
N LYS A 370 -4.26 -16.96 -8.69
CA LYS A 370 -3.56 -17.98 -7.91
C LYS A 370 -4.38 -18.32 -6.67
N THR A 371 -4.40 -19.60 -6.33
CA THR A 371 -4.94 -20.08 -5.06
C THR A 371 -3.80 -20.18 -4.06
N SER A 372 -4.00 -19.63 -2.87
CA SER A 372 -3.02 -19.65 -1.77
C SER A 372 -3.68 -20.18 -0.51
N THR A 373 -2.94 -20.99 0.25
CA THR A 373 -3.39 -21.43 1.57
C THR A 373 -3.09 -20.33 2.59
N GLN A 374 -4.07 -19.99 3.42
CA GLN A 374 -3.95 -19.04 4.51
C GLN A 374 -4.36 -19.69 5.82
N THR A 375 -3.75 -19.23 6.91
CA THR A 375 -4.14 -19.62 8.28
C THR A 375 -4.95 -18.49 8.91
N VAL A 376 -6.16 -18.81 9.38
CA VAL A 376 -7.11 -17.88 10.00
C VAL A 376 -7.50 -18.37 11.40
N SER A 377 -8.15 -17.54 12.21
CA SER A 377 -8.78 -17.99 13.46
C SER A 377 -9.84 -19.03 13.14
N ALA A 378 -9.97 -20.07 13.96
CA ALA A 378 -11.03 -21.08 13.82
C ALA A 378 -12.37 -20.63 14.44
N GLU A 379 -12.44 -19.40 14.95
CA GLU A 379 -13.60 -18.77 15.63
C GLU A 379 -13.93 -17.40 15.06
#